data_AF-A0A0M3ADA3-F1
#
_entry.id   AF-A0A0M3ADA3-F1
#
_cell.length_a   1.000
_cell.length_b   1.000
_cell.length_c   1.000
_cell.angle_alpha   90.00
_cell.angle_beta   90.00
_cell.angle_gamma   90.00
#
_symmetry.space_group_name_H-M   'P 1'
#
loop_
_entity.id
_entity.type
_entity.pdbx_description
1 polymer ?
#
loop_
_entity_poly.entity_id
_entity_poly.type
_entity_poly.pdbx_seq_one_letter_code
_entity_poly.pdbx_strand_id
1 'polypeptide(L)'
;MTDFILEPTYEIIPVQLEYGAEEFFWETPFETLTEIIMWWENKEDLDIYKNDIMDILGKGVIWPIETDLEHTLFYKLCDYSIKLMIDDNYSSYLFYQGKKYHHKGIKSYP
;
A
#
# COMPACT_ATOMS: atom_id res chain seq x y z
N MET A 1 8.59 -29.65 -8.61
CA MET A 1 7.82 -28.68 -7.82
C MET A 1 7.99 -27.37 -8.57
N THR A 2 7.00 -26.97 -9.36
CA THR A 2 7.10 -25.77 -10.19
C THR A 2 6.83 -24.59 -9.26
N ASP A 3 7.86 -23.81 -8.98
CA ASP A 3 7.66 -22.51 -8.35
C ASP A 3 6.77 -21.70 -9.30
N PHE A 4 5.50 -21.54 -8.94
CA PHE A 4 4.62 -20.58 -9.60
C PHE A 4 5.21 -19.21 -9.27
N ILE A 5 5.96 -18.66 -10.22
CA ILE A 5 6.30 -17.25 -10.21
C ILE A 5 4.99 -16.53 -10.46
N LEU A 6 4.33 -16.10 -9.38
CA LEU A 6 3.26 -15.13 -9.48
C LEU A 6 3.89 -13.85 -10.00
N GLU A 7 3.47 -13.42 -11.19
CA GLU A 7 3.82 -12.08 -11.64
C GLU A 7 3.24 -11.06 -10.66
N PRO A 8 3.97 -10.00 -10.30
CA PRO A 8 3.47 -8.99 -9.39
C PRO A 8 2.17 -8.37 -9.92
N THR A 9 1.06 -8.56 -9.21
CA THR A 9 -0.24 -7.98 -9.56
C THR A 9 -0.48 -6.71 -8.77
N TYR A 10 -0.56 -5.58 -9.45
CA TYR A 10 -0.83 -4.27 -8.83
C TYR A 10 -2.31 -3.95 -8.69
N GLU A 11 -3.21 -4.81 -9.20
CA GLU A 11 -4.67 -4.65 -9.10
C GLU A 11 -5.16 -4.61 -7.65
N ILE A 12 -4.57 -5.44 -6.78
CA ILE A 12 -4.90 -5.51 -5.35
C ILE A 12 -3.64 -5.24 -4.54
N ILE A 13 -3.66 -4.14 -3.78
CA ILE A 13 -2.54 -3.70 -2.96
C ILE A 13 -2.85 -3.99 -1.49
N PRO A 14 -2.02 -4.78 -0.79
CA PRO A 14 -2.08 -4.86 0.67
C PRO A 14 -1.68 -3.52 1.29
N VAL A 15 -2.54 -3.01 2.18
CA VAL A 15 -2.35 -1.78 2.94
C VAL A 15 -2.36 -2.09 4.43
N GLN A 16 -1.29 -1.72 5.14
CA GLN A 16 -1.20 -1.76 6.61
C GLN A 16 -1.30 -0.34 7.17
N LEU A 17 -2.11 -0.15 8.20
CA LEU A 17 -2.12 1.07 9.01
C LEU A 17 -1.40 0.85 10.33
N GLU A 18 -0.73 1.88 10.85
CA GLU A 18 -0.12 1.90 12.19
C GLU A 18 0.65 0.60 12.51
N TYR A 19 1.55 0.20 11.59
CA TYR A 19 2.37 -1.02 11.72
C TYR A 19 1.56 -2.33 11.86
N GLY A 20 0.39 -2.40 11.24
CA GLY A 20 -0.46 -3.60 11.19
C GLY A 20 -1.54 -3.64 12.27
N ALA A 21 -1.89 -2.50 12.88
CA ALA A 21 -3.07 -2.39 13.73
C ALA A 21 -4.36 -2.64 12.93
N GLU A 22 -4.38 -2.14 11.69
CA GLU A 22 -5.45 -2.38 10.73
C GLU A 22 -4.86 -2.79 9.38
N GLU A 23 -5.53 -3.73 8.70
CA GLU A 23 -5.09 -4.28 7.43
C GLU A 23 -6.25 -4.31 6.44
N PHE A 24 -5.97 -3.85 5.22
CA PHE A 24 -6.94 -3.74 4.15
C PHE A 24 -6.32 -4.25 2.86
N PHE A 25 -7.18 -4.71 1.97
CA PHE A 25 -6.81 -4.70 0.57
C PHE A 25 -7.42 -3.48 -0.09
N TRP A 26 -6.65 -2.93 -1.03
CA TRP A 26 -7.08 -1.84 -1.87
C TRP A 26 -7.09 -2.30 -3.33
N GLU A 27 -8.28 -2.46 -3.89
CA GLU A 27 -8.46 -2.61 -5.34
C GLU A 27 -8.26 -1.23 -5.96
N THR A 28 -7.07 -1.05 -6.52
CA THR A 28 -6.63 0.26 -6.98
C THR A 28 -7.24 0.57 -8.35
N PRO A 29 -7.65 1.82 -8.63
CA PRO A 29 -8.15 2.20 -9.95
C PRO A 29 -7.02 2.43 -10.96
N PHE A 30 -5.75 2.23 -10.56
CA PHE A 30 -4.59 2.46 -11.41
C PHE A 30 -4.28 1.23 -12.26
N GLU A 31 -3.97 1.45 -13.54
CA GLU A 31 -3.71 0.38 -14.51
C GLU A 31 -2.23 0.03 -14.58
N THR A 32 -1.35 0.84 -13.99
CA THR A 32 0.10 0.65 -14.08
C THR A 32 0.81 0.95 -12.76
N LEU A 33 1.95 0.27 -12.55
CA LEU A 33 2.88 0.56 -11.47
C LEU A 33 3.32 2.04 -11.46
N THR A 34 3.55 2.63 -12.64
CA THR A 34 3.98 4.03 -12.76
C THR A 34 2.91 4.99 -12.22
N GLU A 35 1.63 4.75 -12.51
CA GLU A 35 0.55 5.57 -11.96
C GLU A 35 0.47 5.47 -10.44
N ILE A 36 0.64 4.28 -9.88
CA ILE A 36 0.63 4.06 -8.42
C ILE A 36 1.79 4.79 -7.76
N ILE A 37 3.01 4.66 -8.30
CA ILE A 37 4.18 5.36 -7.79
C ILE A 37 4.00 6.87 -7.89
N MET A 38 3.52 7.37 -9.04
CA MET A 38 3.27 8.79 -9.23
C MET A 38 2.20 9.32 -8.27
N TRP A 39 1.13 8.57 -8.05
CA TRP A 39 0.12 8.90 -7.05
C TRP A 39 0.74 8.99 -5.66
N TRP A 40 1.52 7.99 -5.26
CA TRP A 40 2.19 7.94 -3.96
C TRP A 40 3.14 9.12 -3.75
N GLU A 41 4.00 9.39 -4.73
CA GLU A 41 4.99 10.46 -4.69
C GLU A 41 4.36 11.85 -4.67
N ASN A 42 3.13 12.01 -5.17
CA ASN A 42 2.42 13.30 -5.21
C ASN A 42 1.35 13.47 -4.13
N LYS A 43 1.07 12.43 -3.33
CA LYS A 43 0.07 12.50 -2.27
C LYS A 43 0.52 13.49 -1.19
N GLU A 44 -0.32 14.51 -0.95
CA GLU A 44 0.03 15.65 -0.10
C GLU A 44 -0.05 15.33 1.39
N ASP A 45 -1.05 14.58 1.80
CA ASP A 45 -1.28 14.18 3.18
C ASP A 45 -1.69 12.71 3.25
N LEU A 46 -1.01 11.97 4.11
CA LEU A 46 -1.17 10.55 4.41
C LEU A 46 -1.40 10.31 5.91
N ASP A 47 -1.57 11.38 6.70
CA ASP A 47 -1.71 11.31 8.15
C ASP A 47 -3.07 10.69 8.55
N ILE A 48 -3.04 9.44 9.01
CA ILE A 48 -4.23 8.67 9.42
C ILE A 48 -4.85 9.21 10.71
N TYR A 49 -4.10 9.99 11.50
CA TYR A 49 -4.62 10.64 12.69
C TYR A 49 -5.43 11.89 12.36
N LYS A 50 -5.42 12.33 11.09
CA LYS A 50 -6.16 13.49 10.59
C LYS A 50 -7.18 13.17 9.51
N ASN A 51 -6.95 12.11 8.72
CA ASN A 51 -7.73 11.78 7.54
C ASN A 51 -8.24 10.34 7.60
N ASP A 52 -9.41 10.11 7.02
CA ASP A 52 -9.93 8.75 6.85
C ASP A 52 -9.13 8.00 5.77
N ILE A 53 -8.97 6.69 5.93
CA ILE A 53 -8.26 5.87 4.95
C ILE A 53 -8.90 5.92 3.55
N MET A 54 -10.22 6.09 3.48
CA MET A 54 -10.97 6.27 2.24
C MET A 54 -10.56 7.57 1.52
N ASP A 55 -10.31 8.65 2.26
CA ASP A 55 -9.84 9.92 1.71
C ASP A 55 -8.36 9.84 1.29
N ILE A 56 -7.57 9.05 2.02
CA ILE A 56 -6.17 8.78 1.72
C ILE A 56 -6.04 7.95 0.43
N LEU A 57 -6.71 6.82 0.30
CA LEU A 57 -6.57 5.94 -0.88
C LEU A 57 -7.41 6.42 -2.07
N GLY A 58 -8.58 7.03 -1.83
CA GLY A 58 -9.40 7.65 -2.87
C GLY A 58 -10.17 6.65 -3.75
N LYS A 59 -10.07 6.79 -5.08
CA LYS A 59 -11.00 6.27 -6.12
C LYS A 59 -11.07 4.72 -6.28
N GLY A 60 -10.52 3.94 -5.37
CA GLY A 60 -10.58 2.47 -5.42
C GLY A 60 -11.62 1.86 -4.49
N VAL A 61 -11.68 0.54 -4.45
CA VAL A 61 -12.46 -0.19 -3.44
C VAL A 61 -11.52 -0.62 -2.33
N ILE A 62 -11.89 -0.30 -1.09
CA ILE A 62 -11.15 -0.71 0.10
C ILE A 62 -12.01 -1.74 0.82
N TRP A 63 -11.42 -2.89 1.13
CA TRP A 63 -12.07 -3.89 1.95
C TRP A 63 -11.19 -4.29 3.14
N PRO A 64 -11.74 -4.27 4.36
CA PRO A 64 -11.04 -4.75 5.55
C PRO A 64 -10.83 -6.26 5.46
N ILE A 65 -9.79 -6.76 6.15
CA ILE A 65 -9.54 -8.18 6.29
C ILE A 65 -10.39 -8.74 7.41
N GLU A 66 -11.17 -9.80 7.14
CA GLU A 66 -12.11 -10.37 8.12
C GLU A 66 -11.83 -11.86 8.42
N THR A 67 -11.06 -12.53 7.57
CA THR A 67 -10.83 -13.98 7.66
C THR A 67 -9.36 -14.38 7.67
N ASP A 68 -9.05 -15.54 8.26
CA ASP A 68 -7.69 -16.11 8.27
C ASP A 68 -7.15 -16.35 6.84
N LEU A 69 -8.03 -16.70 5.90
CA LEU A 69 -7.67 -16.92 4.51
C LEU A 69 -7.24 -15.61 3.84
N GLU A 70 -7.96 -14.52 4.11
CA GLU A 70 -7.61 -13.18 3.65
C GLU A 70 -6.30 -12.68 4.28
N HIS A 71 -6.09 -12.88 5.58
CA HIS A 71 -4.79 -12.57 6.20
C HIS A 71 -3.65 -13.35 5.54
N THR A 72 -3.86 -14.64 5.25
CA THR A 72 -2.85 -15.45 4.57
C THR A 72 -2.54 -14.90 3.17
N LEU A 73 -3.57 -14.50 2.41
CA LEU A 73 -3.41 -13.87 1.11
C LEU A 73 -2.67 -12.53 1.23
N PHE A 74 -3.01 -11.72 2.24
CA PHE A 74 -2.42 -10.41 2.48
C PHE A 74 -0.90 -10.48 2.64
N TYR A 75 -0.42 -11.32 3.57
CA TYR A 75 1.02 -11.47 3.80
C TYR A 75 1.73 -12.07 2.59
N LYS A 76 1.07 -12.94 1.83
CA LYS A 76 1.60 -13.40 0.56
C LYS A 76 1.77 -12.24 -0.43
N LEU A 77 0.77 -11.37 -0.59
CA LEU A 77 0.89 -10.21 -1.49
C LEU A 77 1.98 -9.22 -1.05
N CYS A 78 2.20 -9.04 0.26
CA CYS A 78 3.28 -8.21 0.81
C CYS A 78 4.70 -8.62 0.37
N ASP A 79 4.88 -9.87 -0.06
CA ASP A 79 6.16 -10.42 -0.53
C ASP A 79 6.31 -10.33 -2.06
N TYR A 80 5.20 -10.36 -2.80
CA TYR A 80 5.21 -10.49 -4.27
C TYR A 80 4.70 -9.27 -5.03
N SER A 81 4.02 -8.32 -4.36
CA SER A 81 3.42 -7.15 -4.99
C SER A 81 3.91 -5.84 -4.35
N ILE A 82 3.33 -4.73 -4.80
CA ILE A 82 3.37 -3.45 -4.12
C ILE A 82 2.71 -3.63 -2.76
N LYS A 83 3.27 -3.03 -1.72
CA LYS A 83 2.60 -2.87 -0.43
C LYS A 83 2.67 -1.44 0.04
N LEU A 84 1.64 -1.02 0.76
CA LEU A 84 1.56 0.27 1.42
C LEU A 84 1.57 0.07 2.93
N MET A 85 2.41 0.83 3.62
CA MET A 85 2.29 1.07 5.04
C MET A 85 1.98 2.55 5.22
N ILE A 86 0.85 2.86 5.84
CA ILE A 86 0.36 4.22 6.04
C ILE A 86 0.24 4.48 7.54
N ASP A 87 0.88 5.55 8.01
CA ASP A 87 0.89 5.97 9.40
C ASP A 87 0.81 7.50 9.42
N ASP A 88 1.95 8.18 9.21
CA ASP A 88 1.95 9.63 9.04
C ASP A 88 2.80 10.07 7.81
N ASN A 89 2.91 11.38 7.61
CA ASN A 89 3.69 11.97 6.51
C ASN A 89 5.23 11.73 6.62
N TYR A 90 5.70 11.01 7.62
CA TYR A 90 7.13 10.78 7.88
C TYR A 90 7.49 9.30 7.89
N SER A 91 6.60 8.46 8.41
CA SER A 91 6.81 7.02 8.58
C SER A 91 6.20 6.18 7.45
N SER A 92 5.21 6.71 6.71
CA SER A 92 4.53 6.00 5.62
C SER A 92 5.48 5.59 4.48
N TYR A 93 5.21 4.44 3.85
CA TYR A 93 6.01 3.95 2.72
C TYR A 93 5.24 3.10 1.71
N LEU A 94 5.61 3.26 0.43
CA LEU A 94 5.33 2.31 -0.63
C LEU A 94 6.57 1.46 -0.85
N PHE A 95 6.40 0.14 -0.86
CA PHE A 95 7.48 -0.81 -1.12
C PHE A 95 7.13 -1.72 -2.29
N TYR A 96 8.08 -1.90 -3.20
CA TYR A 96 7.94 -2.78 -4.34
C TYR A 96 9.31 -3.34 -4.75
N GLN A 97 9.41 -4.67 -4.91
CA GLN A 97 10.62 -5.38 -5.36
C GLN A 97 11.92 -4.94 -4.66
N GLY A 98 11.92 -4.86 -3.32
CA GLY A 98 13.12 -4.47 -2.57
C GLY A 98 13.36 -2.96 -2.49
N LYS A 99 12.58 -2.14 -3.19
CA LYS A 99 12.74 -0.69 -3.25
C LYS A 99 11.63 0.03 -2.47
N LYS A 100 12.04 0.97 -1.63
CA LYS A 100 11.15 1.92 -0.94
C LYS A 100 11.00 3.20 -1.78
N TYR A 101 9.77 3.66 -1.95
CA TYR A 101 9.42 4.91 -2.61
C TYR A 101 8.94 5.92 -1.56
N HIS A 102 9.51 7.12 -1.60
CA HIS A 102 9.24 8.15 -0.60
C HIS A 102 8.09 9.03 -1.05
N HIS A 103 7.16 9.31 -0.13
CA HIS A 103 6.11 10.29 -0.37
C HIS A 103 6.66 11.71 -0.17
N LYS A 104 6.04 12.71 -0.80
CA LYS A 104 6.46 14.12 -0.82
C LYS A 104 6.67 14.77 0.56
N GLY A 105 5.94 14.33 1.59
CA GLY A 105 6.00 14.90 2.94
C GLY A 105 7.21 14.45 3.75
N ILE A 106 7.96 13.44 3.28
CA ILE A 106 9.26 13.09 3.86
C ILE A 106 10.25 14.21 3.53
N LYS A 107 10.37 15.17 4.43
CA LYS A 107 11.50 16.09 4.46
C LYS A 107 12.74 15.30 4.87
N SER A 108 13.52 14.84 3.89
CA SER A 108 14.93 14.58 4.14
C SER A 108 15.56 15.89 4.59
N TYR A 109 15.79 16.05 5.89
CA TYR A 109 16.70 17.08 6.35
C TYR A 109 18.09 16.74 5.78
N PRO A 110 18.78 17.71 5.15
CA PRO A 110 20.16 17.52 4.70
C PRO A 110 21.12 17.29 5.87
#